data_AF-N9SQU0-F1
#
_entry.id   AF-N9SQU0-F1
#
_cell.length_a   1.000
_cell.length_b   1.000
_cell.length_c   1.000
_cell.angle_alpha   90.00
_cell.angle_beta   90.00
_cell.angle_gamma   90.00
#
_symmetry.space_group_name_H-M   'P 1'
#
loop_
_entity.id
_entity.type
_entity.pdbx_description
1 polymer ?
#
loop_
_entity_poly.entity_id
_entity_poly.type
_entity_poly.pdbx_seq_one_letter_code
_entity_poly.pdbx_strand_id
1 'polypeptide(L)'
;MSNHKKWKNKKININNYQSFEIKKEKRTLSDSWKTALTSLFLIAIPSFILFLLIGKDGWIIPTTKNFARWELLLPVAILIATLQTLVACLLIFKFKALKRNSLIFLVPFAIAMSSFVVSSGAESWIYRVLPAVGLALLALPILLVIKKIEKNIDNKKRIELEKLEKEQKSLLD
;
A
#
# COMPACT_ATOMS: atom_id res chain seq x y z
N MET A 1 -50.01 5.76 -51.97
CA MET A 1 -48.70 5.04 -51.93
C MET A 1 -47.76 5.79 -51.00
N SER A 2 -47.49 5.25 -49.81
CA SER A 2 -46.77 5.94 -48.72
C SER A 2 -45.34 5.41 -48.54
N ASN A 3 -44.35 6.28 -48.75
CA ASN A 3 -42.93 6.00 -48.55
C ASN A 3 -42.49 5.98 -47.07
N HIS A 4 -43.43 6.00 -46.12
CA HIS A 4 -43.11 6.10 -44.68
C HIS A 4 -42.79 4.77 -43.99
N LYS A 5 -42.97 3.61 -44.65
CA LYS A 5 -42.68 2.31 -44.02
C LYS A 5 -41.20 1.94 -43.94
N LYS A 6 -40.32 2.56 -44.73
CA LYS A 6 -38.89 2.22 -44.76
C LYS A 6 -38.11 2.66 -43.50
N TRP A 7 -38.63 3.64 -42.76
CA TRP A 7 -37.93 4.22 -41.61
C TRP A 7 -38.36 3.64 -40.26
N LYS A 8 -39.51 2.94 -40.19
CA LYS A 8 -40.04 2.42 -38.91
C LYS A 8 -39.31 1.18 -38.37
N ASN A 9 -38.57 0.47 -39.22
CA ASN A 9 -37.86 -0.77 -38.87
C ASN A 9 -36.34 -0.64 -38.79
N LYS A 10 -35.78 0.57 -38.92
CA LYS A 10 -34.35 0.77 -38.70
C LYS A 10 -34.11 0.80 -37.20
N LYS A 11 -33.90 -0.37 -36.59
CA LYS A 11 -33.39 -0.50 -35.21
C LYS A 11 -32.07 0.26 -35.15
N ILE A 12 -32.11 1.48 -34.62
CA ILE A 12 -30.91 2.23 -34.33
C ILE A 12 -30.22 1.46 -33.21
N ASN A 13 -29.08 0.84 -33.52
CA ASN A 13 -28.28 0.14 -32.53
C ASN A 13 -27.61 1.19 -31.66
N ILE A 14 -28.28 1.59 -30.58
CA ILE A 14 -27.82 2.63 -29.63
C ILE A 14 -26.44 2.26 -29.04
N ASN A 15 -26.08 0.98 -29.04
CA ASN A 15 -24.76 0.50 -28.60
C ASN A 15 -23.60 1.03 -29.48
N ASN A 16 -23.87 1.44 -30.74
CA ASN A 16 -22.85 2.02 -31.62
C ASN A 16 -22.68 3.54 -31.45
N TYR A 17 -23.57 4.22 -30.71
CA TYR A 17 -23.40 5.64 -30.40
C TYR A 17 -22.66 5.88 -29.08
N GLN A 18 -22.60 4.88 -28.19
CA GLN A 18 -21.76 4.94 -26.99
C GLN A 18 -20.27 4.63 -27.26
N SER A 19 -19.93 4.09 -28.43
CA SER A 19 -18.55 3.72 -28.76
C SER A 19 -17.67 4.87 -29.24
N PHE A 20 -18.24 6.04 -29.56
CA PHE A 20 -17.45 7.24 -29.93
C PHE A 20 -16.99 8.07 -28.72
N GLU A 21 -17.53 7.81 -27.53
CA GLU A 21 -17.03 8.34 -26.26
C GLU A 21 -16.33 7.27 -25.42
N ILE A 22 -15.60 6.35 -26.05
CA ILE A 22 -14.55 5.62 -25.33
C ILE A 22 -13.47 6.65 -25.01
N LYS A 23 -13.70 7.46 -23.96
CA LYS A 23 -12.64 8.12 -23.20
C LYS A 23 -11.61 7.03 -23.01
N LYS A 24 -10.46 7.15 -23.66
CA LYS A 24 -9.31 6.28 -23.40
C LYS A 24 -9.16 6.23 -21.88
N GLU A 25 -9.61 5.14 -21.26
CA GLU A 25 -9.39 4.93 -19.84
C GLU A 25 -7.88 4.98 -19.70
N LYS A 26 -7.38 6.05 -19.07
CA LYS A 26 -5.95 6.15 -18.77
C LYS A 26 -5.62 4.87 -18.02
N ARG A 27 -4.75 4.03 -18.58
CA ARG A 27 -4.32 2.79 -17.93
C ARG A 27 -3.78 3.16 -16.55
N THR A 28 -4.60 3.01 -15.52
CA THR A 28 -4.20 3.28 -14.15
C THR A 28 -3.30 2.12 -13.73
N LEU A 29 -2.15 2.45 -13.12
CA LEU A 29 -1.29 1.43 -12.50
C LEU A 29 -2.12 0.56 -11.56
N SER A 30 -1.87 -0.76 -11.59
CA SER A 30 -2.48 -1.68 -10.65
C SER A 30 -2.08 -1.31 -9.21
N ASP A 31 -2.92 -1.66 -8.24
CA ASP A 31 -2.64 -1.32 -6.84
C ASP A 31 -1.38 -2.01 -6.31
N SER A 32 -1.04 -3.19 -6.85
CA SER A 32 0.22 -3.88 -6.56
C SER A 32 1.42 -3.07 -7.02
N TRP A 33 1.40 -2.54 -8.25
CA TRP A 33 2.46 -1.68 -8.78
C TRP A 33 2.58 -0.38 -8.00
N LYS A 34 1.46 0.27 -7.67
CA LYS A 34 1.47 1.47 -6.82
C LYS A 34 2.14 1.18 -5.47
N THR A 35 1.76 0.07 -4.84
CA THR A 35 2.33 -0.33 -3.55
C THR A 35 3.83 -0.60 -3.65
N ALA A 36 4.28 -1.32 -4.69
CA ALA A 36 5.69 -1.62 -4.93
C ALA A 36 6.53 -0.37 -5.26
N LEU A 37 5.99 0.56 -6.05
CA LEU A 37 6.63 1.84 -6.33
C LEU A 37 6.75 2.68 -5.06
N THR A 38 5.67 2.74 -4.25
CA THR A 38 5.73 3.45 -2.97
C THR A 38 6.72 2.82 -2.00
N SER A 39 6.81 1.49 -1.93
CA SER A 39 7.81 0.83 -1.08
C SER A 39 9.23 1.12 -1.56
N LEU A 40 9.45 1.17 -2.87
CA LEU A 40 10.77 1.46 -3.41
C LEU A 40 11.21 2.91 -3.08
N PHE A 41 10.38 3.89 -3.43
CA PHE A 41 10.75 5.30 -3.31
C PHE A 41 10.66 5.86 -1.89
N LEU A 42 9.70 5.38 -1.08
CA LEU A 42 9.49 5.90 0.26
C LEU A 42 10.29 5.13 1.32
N ILE A 43 10.55 3.84 1.09
CA ILE A 43 11.15 2.96 2.08
C ILE A 43 12.55 2.53 1.64
N ALA A 44 12.65 1.76 0.55
CA ALA A 44 13.91 1.09 0.19
C ALA A 44 15.04 2.09 -0.10
N ILE A 45 14.80 3.07 -0.97
CA ILE A 45 15.81 4.06 -1.36
C ILE A 45 16.25 4.91 -0.15
N PRO A 46 15.34 5.52 0.63
CA PRO A 46 15.73 6.28 1.83
C PRO A 46 16.49 5.43 2.86
N SER A 47 16.03 4.20 3.12
CA SER A 47 16.72 3.29 4.05
C SER A 47 18.11 2.89 3.54
N PHE A 48 18.28 2.72 2.24
CA PHE A 48 19.59 2.44 1.63
C PHE A 48 20.54 3.63 1.73
N ILE A 49 20.04 4.85 1.48
CA ILE A 49 20.83 6.08 1.65
C ILE A 49 21.28 6.21 3.11
N LEU A 50 20.39 5.94 4.07
CA LEU A 50 20.71 5.98 5.49
C LEU A 50 21.74 4.91 5.88
N PHE A 51 21.65 3.71 5.31
CA PHE A 51 22.67 2.67 5.47
C PHE A 51 24.05 3.14 4.97
N LEU A 52 24.11 3.81 3.82
CA LEU A 52 25.38 4.33 3.28
C LEU A 52 26.00 5.45 4.13
N LEU A 53 25.17 6.28 4.77
CA LEU A 53 25.60 7.42 5.58
C LEU A 53 25.93 7.04 7.03
N ILE A 54 25.08 6.23 7.67
CA ILE A 54 25.09 5.98 9.12
C ILE A 54 25.42 4.52 9.46
N GLY A 55 25.33 3.60 8.51
CA GLY A 55 25.67 2.20 8.73
C GLY A 55 27.16 1.98 8.99
N LYS A 56 27.51 0.95 9.76
CA LYS A 56 28.92 0.57 9.99
C LYS A 56 29.63 0.12 8.72
N ASP A 57 28.88 -0.41 7.76
CA ASP A 57 29.37 -0.74 6.42
C ASP A 57 29.30 0.46 5.45
N GLY A 58 28.90 1.64 5.93
CA GLY A 58 28.76 2.86 5.13
C GLY A 58 30.09 3.31 4.54
N TRP A 59 30.03 3.78 3.30
CA TRP A 59 31.21 4.20 2.55
C TRP A 59 31.49 5.70 2.66
N ILE A 60 30.50 6.49 3.08
CA ILE A 60 30.51 7.95 2.90
C ILE A 60 31.12 8.67 4.11
N ILE A 61 30.83 8.23 5.34
CA ILE A 61 31.28 8.91 6.57
C ILE A 61 32.03 7.91 7.46
N PRO A 62 33.37 7.97 7.57
CA PRO A 62 34.15 7.05 8.39
C PRO A 62 33.80 7.10 9.88
N THR A 63 33.40 8.28 10.38
CA THR A 63 33.08 8.52 11.79
C THR A 63 31.87 7.74 12.28
N THR A 64 30.90 7.45 11.40
CA THR A 64 29.66 6.73 11.77
C THR A 64 29.90 5.25 12.03
N LYS A 65 31.07 4.70 11.64
CA LYS A 65 31.48 3.32 11.92
C LYS A 65 31.66 3.02 13.41
N ASN A 66 31.98 4.05 14.20
CA ASN A 66 32.20 3.93 15.65
C ASN A 66 30.90 4.05 16.46
N PHE A 67 29.75 4.25 15.83
CA PHE A 67 28.49 4.36 16.56
C PHE A 67 28.11 3.04 17.26
N ALA A 68 27.67 3.18 18.51
CA ALA A 68 27.17 2.08 19.31
C ALA A 68 25.88 1.52 18.68
N ARG A 69 25.87 0.21 18.44
CA ARG A 69 24.77 -0.48 17.72
C ARG A 69 23.43 -0.34 18.46
N TRP A 70 23.45 -0.57 19.77
CA TRP A 70 22.23 -0.60 20.58
C TRP A 70 21.80 0.79 21.06
N GLU A 71 22.74 1.68 21.31
CA GLU A 71 22.47 3.00 21.89
C GLU A 71 22.12 4.06 20.84
N LEU A 72 22.66 3.93 19.61
CA LEU A 72 22.50 4.95 18.57
C LEU A 72 21.85 4.37 17.31
N LEU A 73 22.39 3.29 16.73
CA LEU A 73 21.88 2.77 15.46
C LEU A 73 20.46 2.20 15.58
N LEU A 74 20.16 1.48 16.65
CA LEU A 74 18.83 0.90 16.87
C LEU A 74 17.74 1.98 17.09
N PRO A 75 17.91 2.98 17.97
CA PRO A 75 16.93 4.06 18.10
C PRO A 75 16.73 4.84 16.81
N VAL A 76 17.81 5.12 16.07
CA VAL A 76 17.74 5.80 14.77
C VAL A 76 16.95 4.95 13.76
N ALA A 77 17.24 3.64 13.66
CA ALA A 77 16.51 2.73 12.78
C ALA A 77 15.02 2.65 13.12
N ILE A 78 14.67 2.62 14.41
CA ILE A 78 13.26 2.66 14.87
C ILE A 78 12.60 3.99 14.50
N LEU A 79 13.29 5.12 14.69
CA LEU A 79 12.78 6.44 14.33
C LEU A 79 12.49 6.54 12.82
N ILE A 80 13.39 6.01 11.98
CA ILE A 80 13.20 5.98 10.53
C ILE A 80 12.02 5.07 10.16
N ALA A 81 11.96 3.86 10.72
CA ALA A 81 10.88 2.92 10.47
C ALA A 81 9.53 3.53 10.85
N THR A 82 9.44 4.18 12.01
CA THR A 82 8.21 4.84 12.48
C THR A 82 7.81 6.00 11.59
N LEU A 83 8.74 6.87 11.19
CA LEU A 83 8.47 7.96 10.24
C LEU A 83 7.98 7.43 8.88
N GLN A 84 8.67 6.45 8.30
CA GLN A 84 8.26 5.82 7.03
C GLN A 84 6.87 5.20 7.12
N THR A 85 6.59 4.51 8.23
CA THR A 85 5.29 3.89 8.50
C THR A 85 4.19 4.95 8.67
N LEU A 86 4.48 6.07 9.33
CA LEU A 86 3.55 7.16 9.53
C LEU A 86 3.19 7.82 8.20
N VAL A 87 4.19 8.07 7.34
CA VAL A 87 3.94 8.59 5.98
C VAL A 87 3.11 7.61 5.15
N ALA A 88 3.40 6.31 5.21
CA ALA A 88 2.59 5.28 4.56
C ALA A 88 1.13 5.29 5.07
N CYS A 89 0.92 5.40 6.38
CA CYS A 89 -0.40 5.54 6.98
C CYS A 89 -1.13 6.80 6.50
N LEU A 90 -0.44 7.95 6.39
CA LEU A 90 -1.03 9.18 5.84
C LEU A 90 -1.48 9.00 4.38
N LEU A 91 -0.66 8.34 3.55
CA LEU A 91 -1.00 8.06 2.15
C LEU A 91 -2.25 7.17 2.03
N ILE A 92 -2.45 6.24 2.97
CA ILE A 92 -3.58 5.30 2.98
C ILE A 92 -4.85 5.94 3.58
N PHE A 93 -4.75 6.58 4.74
CA PHE A 93 -5.93 7.04 5.49
C PHE A 93 -6.35 8.47 5.13
N LYS A 94 -5.39 9.39 4.99
CA LYS A 94 -5.67 10.81 4.72
C LYS A 94 -5.82 11.06 3.22
N PHE A 95 -4.82 10.68 2.44
CA PHE A 95 -4.80 10.96 0.99
C PHE A 95 -5.51 9.89 0.16
N LYS A 96 -5.80 8.71 0.74
CA LYS A 96 -6.45 7.56 0.07
C LYS A 96 -5.78 7.18 -1.26
N ALA A 97 -4.48 7.44 -1.39
CA ALA A 97 -3.69 7.15 -2.58
C ALA A 97 -3.41 5.64 -2.72
N LEU A 98 -3.43 4.92 -1.61
CA LEU A 98 -3.18 3.49 -1.49
C LEU A 98 -4.31 2.78 -0.74
N LYS A 99 -4.48 1.48 -1.00
CA LYS A 99 -5.46 0.64 -0.31
C LYS A 99 -4.95 0.30 1.09
N ARG A 100 -5.88 0.04 2.03
CA ARG A 100 -5.54 -0.39 3.39
C ARG A 100 -4.73 -1.69 3.42
N ASN A 101 -5.01 -2.59 2.48
CA ASN A 101 -4.28 -3.83 2.31
C ASN A 101 -2.78 -3.63 2.02
N SER A 102 -2.38 -2.45 1.51
CA SER A 102 -0.96 -2.12 1.28
C SER A 102 -0.15 -2.07 2.59
N LEU A 103 -0.78 -1.87 3.75
CA LEU A 103 -0.11 -1.92 5.06
C LEU A 103 0.51 -3.29 5.37
N ILE A 104 -0.07 -4.38 4.86
CA ILE A 104 0.47 -5.75 5.04
C ILE A 104 1.88 -5.85 4.48
N PHE A 105 2.17 -5.10 3.42
CA PHE A 105 3.48 -5.11 2.78
C PHE A 105 4.37 -3.97 3.27
N LEU A 106 3.85 -2.74 3.30
CA LEU A 106 4.65 -1.55 3.59
C LEU A 106 5.24 -1.53 5.00
N VAL A 107 4.46 -1.96 6.01
CA VAL A 107 4.91 -1.89 7.42
C VAL A 107 6.02 -2.92 7.70
N PRO A 108 5.84 -4.22 7.40
CA PRO A 108 6.92 -5.19 7.58
C PRO A 108 8.14 -4.87 6.72
N PHE A 109 7.94 -4.33 5.51
CA PHE A 109 9.05 -3.95 4.65
C PHE A 109 9.87 -2.79 5.22
N ALA A 110 9.23 -1.76 5.80
CA ALA A 110 9.93 -0.67 6.50
C ALA A 110 10.76 -1.17 7.68
N ILE A 111 10.20 -2.08 8.47
CA ILE A 111 10.88 -2.66 9.63
C ILE A 111 12.05 -3.56 9.18
N ALA A 112 11.83 -4.39 8.15
CA ALA A 112 12.86 -5.25 7.58
C ALA A 112 14.03 -4.43 6.99
N MET A 113 13.74 -3.36 6.24
CA MET A 113 14.77 -2.45 5.71
C MET A 113 15.54 -1.74 6.83
N SER A 114 14.86 -1.39 7.92
CA SER A 114 15.51 -0.75 9.08
C SER A 114 16.41 -1.72 9.86
N SER A 115 16.11 -3.03 9.82
CA SER A 115 16.95 -4.06 10.41
C SER A 115 18.36 -4.11 9.79
N PHE A 116 18.48 -3.86 8.49
CA PHE A 116 19.79 -3.81 7.79
C PHE A 116 20.70 -2.69 8.30
N VAL A 117 20.13 -1.58 8.78
CA VAL A 117 20.91 -0.49 9.38
C VAL A 117 21.54 -0.95 10.70
N VAL A 118 20.79 -1.68 11.53
CA VAL A 118 21.26 -2.16 12.84
C VAL A 118 22.24 -3.34 12.69
N SER A 119 21.98 -4.23 11.73
CA SER A 119 22.84 -5.38 11.46
C SER A 119 24.10 -5.04 10.65
N SER A 120 24.24 -3.78 10.22
CA SER A 120 25.46 -3.29 9.55
C SER A 120 26.72 -3.58 10.37
N GLY A 121 27.79 -3.99 9.69
CA GLY A 121 29.07 -4.36 10.28
C GLY A 121 29.11 -5.75 10.94
N ALA A 122 28.06 -6.57 10.83
CA ALA A 122 28.15 -7.98 11.24
C ALA A 122 28.94 -8.79 10.20
N GLU A 123 29.93 -9.58 10.62
CA GLU A 123 30.76 -10.35 9.67
C GLU A 123 29.98 -11.46 8.95
N SER A 124 29.07 -12.12 9.67
CA SER A 124 28.24 -13.18 9.09
C SER A 124 26.95 -12.63 8.47
N TRP A 125 26.69 -13.04 7.23
CA TRP A 125 25.49 -12.67 6.48
C TRP A 125 24.19 -13.13 7.17
N ILE A 126 24.24 -14.20 7.96
CA ILE A 126 23.07 -14.75 8.67
C ILE A 126 22.52 -13.70 9.64
N TYR A 127 23.40 -13.04 10.40
CA TYR A 127 23.00 -11.99 11.33
C TYR A 127 22.52 -10.71 10.63
N ARG A 128 22.75 -10.57 9.32
CA ARG A 128 22.23 -9.47 8.51
C ARG A 128 20.84 -9.76 7.96
N VAL A 129 20.65 -10.96 7.40
CA VAL A 129 19.46 -11.32 6.62
C VAL A 129 18.37 -11.95 7.51
N LEU A 130 18.74 -12.82 8.45
CA LEU A 130 17.78 -13.56 9.28
C LEU A 130 16.85 -12.62 10.09
N PRO A 131 17.34 -11.55 10.73
CA PRO A 131 16.46 -10.62 11.44
C PRO A 131 15.49 -9.91 10.50
N ALA A 132 15.93 -9.51 9.30
CA ALA A 132 15.08 -8.86 8.31
C ALA A 132 13.97 -9.80 7.81
N VAL A 133 14.29 -11.07 7.55
CA VAL A 133 13.31 -12.09 7.16
C VAL A 133 12.32 -12.37 8.30
N GLY A 134 12.81 -12.50 9.54
CA GLY A 134 11.96 -12.68 10.72
C GLY A 134 11.00 -11.51 10.93
N LEU A 135 11.47 -10.27 10.71
CA LEU A 135 10.63 -9.07 10.79
C LEU A 135 9.65 -8.95 9.63
N ALA A 136 9.99 -9.44 8.44
CA ALA A 136 9.05 -9.52 7.32
C ALA A 136 7.86 -10.44 7.63
N LEU A 137 8.03 -11.47 8.47
CA LEU A 137 6.94 -12.34 8.92
C LEU A 137 5.90 -11.62 9.81
N LEU A 138 6.20 -10.40 10.31
CA LEU A 138 5.19 -9.53 10.94
C LEU A 138 4.03 -9.18 9.97
N ALA A 139 4.19 -9.43 8.67
CA ALA A 139 3.08 -9.36 7.71
C ALA A 139 1.89 -10.24 8.12
N LEU A 140 2.14 -11.41 8.72
CA LEU A 140 1.08 -12.36 9.10
C LEU A 140 0.12 -11.81 10.17
N PRO A 141 0.58 -11.36 11.36
CA PRO A 141 -0.32 -10.76 12.34
C PRO A 141 -1.00 -9.48 11.81
N ILE A 142 -0.29 -8.67 11.01
CA ILE A 142 -0.86 -7.47 10.40
C ILE A 142 -2.00 -7.82 9.42
N LEU A 143 -1.82 -8.87 8.63
CA LEU A 143 -2.86 -9.39 7.74
C LEU A 143 -4.12 -9.82 8.50
N LEU A 144 -3.96 -10.50 9.65
CA LEU A 144 -5.09 -10.91 10.48
C LEU A 144 -5.87 -9.69 11.02
N VAL A 145 -5.15 -8.65 11.47
CA VAL A 145 -5.76 -7.40 11.94
C VAL A 145 -6.52 -6.70 10.82
N ILE A 146 -5.91 -6.56 9.64
CA ILE A 146 -6.54 -5.90 8.48
C ILE A 146 -7.78 -6.67 8.02
N LYS A 147 -7.70 -8.00 7.93
CA LYS A 147 -8.84 -8.84 7.56
C LYS A 147 -10.00 -8.69 8.55
N LYS A 148 -9.71 -8.58 9.84
CA LYS A 148 -10.73 -8.32 10.88
C LYS A 148 -11.37 -6.95 10.71
N ILE A 149 -10.58 -5.92 10.41
CA ILE A 149 -11.07 -4.56 10.15
C ILE A 149 -11.97 -4.53 8.91
N GLU A 150 -11.54 -5.15 7.81
CA GLU A 150 -12.32 -5.23 6.56
C GLU A 150 -13.66 -5.94 6.79
N LYS A 151 -13.65 -7.10 7.47
CA LYS A 151 -14.88 -7.82 7.81
C LYS A 151 -15.86 -6.97 8.63
N ASN A 152 -15.37 -6.20 9.59
CA ASN A 152 -16.20 -5.32 10.41
C ASN A 152 -16.83 -4.19 9.59
N ILE A 153 -16.12 -3.66 8.59
CA ILE A 153 -16.62 -2.61 7.71
C ILE A 153 -17.67 -3.15 6.76
N ASP A 154 -17.43 -4.33 6.18
CA ASP A 154 -18.36 -4.95 5.24
C ASP A 154 -19.67 -5.32 5.94
N ASN A 155 -19.60 -5.82 7.18
CA ASN A 155 -20.78 -6.05 8.01
C ASN A 155 -21.57 -4.77 8.27
N LYS A 156 -20.89 -3.65 8.58
CA LYS A 156 -21.57 -2.35 8.79
C LYS A 156 -22.29 -1.87 7.53
N LYS A 157 -21.63 -1.94 6.37
CA LYS A 157 -22.23 -1.57 5.08
C LYS A 157 -23.44 -2.44 4.74
N ARG A 158 -23.36 -3.74 5.02
CA ARG A 158 -24.48 -4.66 4.80
C ARG A 158 -25.67 -4.30 5.68
N ILE A 159 -25.45 -4.01 6.96
CA ILE A 159 -26.51 -3.58 7.88
C ILE A 159 -27.14 -2.25 7.42
N GLU A 160 -26.35 -1.30 6.92
CA GLU A 160 -26.85 -0.04 6.36
C GLU A 160 -27.69 -0.27 5.10
N LEU A 161 -27.24 -1.14 4.18
CA LEU A 161 -28.00 -1.50 2.99
C LEU A 161 -29.33 -2.18 3.34
N GLU A 162 -29.32 -3.13 4.27
CA GLU A 162 -30.53 -3.82 4.72
C GLU A 162 -31.54 -2.86 5.40
N LYS A 163 -31.06 -1.79 6.04
CA LYS A 163 -31.92 -0.72 6.58
C LYS A 163 -32.52 0.14 5.47
N LEU A 164 -31.71 0.58 4.51
CA LEU A 164 -32.17 1.36 3.36
C LEU A 164 -33.21 0.60 2.53
N GLU A 165 -33.01 -0.71 2.32
CA GLU A 165 -33.98 -1.54 1.60
C GLU A 165 -35.32 -1.68 2.35
N LYS A 166 -35.29 -1.75 3.68
CA LYS A 166 -36.52 -1.79 4.50
C LYS A 166 -37.26 -0.47 4.48
N GLU A 167 -36.54 0.65 4.56
CA GLU A 167 -37.12 1.99 4.47
C GLU A 167 -37.73 2.24 3.08
N GLN A 168 -37.02 1.86 2.00
CA GLN A 168 -37.54 2.01 0.64
C GLN A 168 -38.74 1.11 0.35
N LYS A 169 -38.77 -0.12 0.87
CA LYS A 169 -39.97 -0.99 0.78
C LYS A 169 -41.15 -0.43 1.56
N SER A 170 -40.92 0.17 2.72
CA SER A 170 -41.97 0.82 3.52
C SER A 170 -42.53 2.11 2.90
N LEU A 171 -41.83 2.72 1.93
CA LEU A 171 -42.28 3.92 1.22
C LEU A 171 -43.03 3.60 -0.09
N LEU A 172 -42.99 2.34 -0.52
CA LEU A 172 -43.66 1.83 -1.71
C LEU A 172 -45.02 1.18 -1.41
N ASP A 173 -45.27 0.85 -0.13
CA ASP A 173 -46.59 0.50 0.43
C ASP A 173 -47.31 1.77 0.93
#